data_AF-A0A954RVS9-F1
#
_entry.id   AF-A0A954RVS9-F1
#
_cell.length_a   1.000
_cell.length_b   1.000
_cell.length_c   1.000
_cell.angle_alpha   90.00
_cell.angle_beta   90.00
_cell.angle_gamma   90.00
#
_symmetry.space_group_name_H-M   'P 1'
#
loop_
_entity.id
_entity.type
_entity.pdbx_description
1 polymer ?
#
loop_
_entity_poly.entity_id
_entity_poly.type
_entity_poly.pdbx_seq_one_letter_code
_entity_poly.pdbx_strand_id
1 'polypeptide(L)'
;LQNVKEEAFEVVLDHDFQLRQPQLTCELQRGDGTSTPLELSEKLKGGWRFTFSLGAKETVTVVVEETKVERTRFEMLSDHDGQFSVVMNWLMQNVIDTNGPLSNDPALQACVVIKKRLDEKQHEIRTAEQDIARLEKRQERLRKNLEVGGQNEQTDRWRADLAETENRITQIEETTIPGLNQEADAIRTELRNALATLNTDWQAPT
;
A
#
# COMPACT_ATOMS: atom_id res chain seq x y z
N LEU A 1 -20.66 29.51 27.12
CA LEU A 1 -21.04 29.58 28.56
C LEU A 1 -21.38 31.02 28.89
N GLN A 2 -22.46 31.26 29.63
CA GLN A 2 -22.88 32.61 30.04
C GLN A 2 -23.09 32.66 31.55
N ASN A 3 -22.42 33.59 32.22
CA ASN A 3 -22.70 33.94 33.60
C ASN A 3 -23.89 34.89 33.64
N VAL A 4 -24.96 34.53 34.35
CA VAL A 4 -26.14 35.39 34.55
C VAL A 4 -26.13 36.12 35.90
N LYS A 5 -25.15 35.82 36.76
CA LYS A 5 -24.97 36.43 38.09
C LYS A 5 -24.18 37.73 38.00
N GLU A 6 -24.35 38.56 39.01
CA GLU A 6 -23.64 39.84 39.20
C GLU A 6 -22.27 39.66 39.88
N GLU A 7 -21.83 38.43 40.12
CA GLU A 7 -20.56 38.11 40.76
C GLU A 7 -19.74 37.15 39.88
N ALA A 8 -18.42 37.22 40.02
CA ALA A 8 -17.52 36.27 39.37
C ALA A 8 -17.57 34.93 40.11
N PHE A 9 -17.47 33.83 39.36
CA PHE A 9 -17.31 32.52 39.96
C PHE A 9 -16.36 31.64 39.15
N GLU A 10 -15.87 30.62 39.82
CA GLU A 10 -14.99 29.62 39.23
C GLU A 10 -15.82 28.56 38.51
N VAL A 11 -15.51 28.35 37.23
CA VAL A 11 -16.10 27.30 36.41
C VAL A 11 -15.11 26.14 36.36
N VAL A 12 -15.62 24.95 36.64
CA VAL A 12 -14.92 23.69 36.40
C VAL A 12 -15.54 23.03 35.18
N LEU A 13 -14.73 22.80 34.15
CA LEU A 13 -15.11 22.13 32.93
C LEU A 13 -14.36 20.80 32.82
N ASP A 14 -15.12 19.71 32.87
CA ASP A 14 -14.60 18.36 32.59
C ASP A 14 -14.88 18.04 31.11
N HIS A 15 -13.84 17.66 30.39
CA HIS A 15 -13.89 17.29 28.98
C HIS A 15 -13.42 15.85 28.81
N ASP A 16 -14.30 14.97 28.31
CA ASP A 16 -13.98 13.58 28.04
C ASP A 16 -13.23 13.42 26.72
N PHE A 17 -12.22 12.55 26.70
CA PHE A 17 -11.44 12.25 25.50
C PHE A 17 -12.34 11.78 24.36
N GLN A 18 -12.27 12.47 23.22
CA GLN A 18 -12.89 12.00 21.98
C GLN A 18 -11.91 11.15 21.15
N LEU A 19 -10.61 11.45 21.24
CA LEU A 19 -9.52 10.72 20.59
C LEU A 19 -8.73 9.89 21.61
N ARG A 20 -8.14 8.79 21.13
CA ARG A 20 -7.25 7.98 21.97
C ARG A 20 -5.88 8.64 22.08
N GLN A 21 -5.49 9.05 23.30
CA GLN A 21 -4.23 9.74 23.60
C GLN A 21 -4.02 11.03 22.79
N PRO A 22 -4.94 12.02 22.88
CA PRO A 22 -4.79 13.27 22.13
C PRO A 22 -3.73 14.17 22.79
N GLN A 23 -3.10 15.00 21.97
CA GLN A 23 -2.60 16.31 22.39
C GLN A 23 -3.78 17.27 22.45
N LEU A 24 -3.74 18.19 23.40
CA LEU A 24 -4.84 19.10 23.66
C LEU A 24 -4.36 20.53 23.67
N THR A 25 -5.08 21.38 22.94
CA THR A 25 -5.08 22.82 23.15
C THR A 25 -6.47 23.25 23.62
N CYS A 26 -6.51 24.17 24.60
CA CYS A 26 -7.75 24.73 25.12
C CYS A 26 -7.61 26.25 25.13
N GLU A 27 -8.58 26.93 24.54
CA GLU A 27 -8.62 28.38 24.48
C GLU A 27 -9.94 28.90 25.04
N LEU A 28 -9.84 29.97 25.83
CA LEU A 28 -10.98 30.72 26.34
C LEU A 28 -11.15 31.97 25.49
N GLN A 29 -12.22 32.02 24.71
CA GLN A 29 -12.61 33.18 23.91
C GLN A 29 -13.65 34.00 24.68
N ARG A 30 -13.33 35.26 24.96
CA ARG A 30 -14.24 36.19 25.66
C ARG A 30 -15.03 37.04 24.66
N GLY A 31 -16.13 37.63 25.12
CA GLY A 31 -17.03 38.42 24.26
C GLY A 31 -16.40 39.66 23.61
N ASP A 32 -15.22 40.09 24.06
CA ASP A 32 -14.42 41.16 23.47
C ASP A 32 -13.52 40.68 22.30
N GLY A 33 -13.58 39.40 21.96
CA GLY A 33 -12.77 38.77 20.92
C GLY A 33 -11.37 38.38 21.38
N THR A 34 -11.03 38.53 22.67
CA THR A 34 -9.76 38.04 23.20
C THR A 34 -9.78 36.52 23.33
N SER A 35 -8.72 35.86 22.84
CA SER A 35 -8.48 34.44 23.08
C SER A 35 -7.28 34.29 24.00
N THR A 36 -7.46 33.57 25.10
CA THR A 36 -6.37 33.25 26.04
C THR A 36 -6.22 31.74 26.17
N PRO A 37 -5.00 31.19 26.07
CA PRO A 37 -4.77 29.77 26.31
C PRO A 37 -5.14 29.42 27.75
N LEU A 38 -5.86 28.32 27.91
CA LEU A 38 -6.32 27.84 29.20
C LEU A 38 -5.44 26.68 29.66
N GLU A 39 -4.77 26.86 30.79
CA GLU A 39 -3.90 25.82 31.34
C GLU A 39 -4.71 24.65 31.90
N LEU A 40 -4.16 23.44 31.72
CA LEU A 40 -4.74 22.23 32.25
C LEU A 40 -4.68 22.26 33.79
N SER A 41 -5.84 22.15 34.44
CA SER A 41 -5.90 22.13 35.91
C SER A 41 -5.66 20.73 36.46
N GLU A 42 -6.29 19.70 35.87
CA GLU A 42 -6.14 18.31 36.31
C GLU A 42 -6.34 17.32 35.16
N LYS A 43 -5.58 16.22 35.17
CA LYS A 43 -5.77 15.10 34.22
C LYS A 43 -6.66 14.03 34.85
N LEU A 44 -7.82 13.79 34.26
CA LEU A 44 -8.78 12.77 34.69
C LEU A 44 -8.46 11.41 34.05
N LYS A 45 -9.09 10.34 34.56
CA LYS A 45 -8.90 8.97 34.02
C LYS A 45 -9.32 8.84 32.55
N GLY A 46 -10.29 9.64 32.10
CA GLY A 46 -10.85 9.61 30.74
C GLY A 46 -11.00 10.99 30.11
N GLY A 47 -10.32 12.00 30.63
CA GLY A 47 -10.54 13.38 30.22
C GLY A 47 -9.55 14.37 30.83
N TRP A 48 -9.87 15.63 30.65
CA TRP A 48 -9.17 16.77 31.24
C TRP A 48 -10.14 17.65 32.00
N ARG A 49 -9.63 18.28 33.05
CA ARG A 49 -10.35 19.29 33.82
C ARG A 49 -9.67 20.62 33.63
N PHE A 50 -10.48 21.62 33.30
CA PHE A 50 -10.07 23.01 33.26
C PHE A 50 -10.82 23.81 34.30
N THR A 51 -10.11 24.75 34.89
CA THR A 51 -10.65 25.65 35.88
C THR A 51 -10.35 27.08 35.47
N PHE A 52 -11.38 27.91 35.40
CA PHE A 52 -11.23 29.31 35.02
C PHE A 52 -12.26 30.21 35.70
N SER A 53 -11.91 31.47 35.88
CA SER A 53 -12.81 32.47 36.43
C SER A 53 -13.66 33.10 35.33
N LEU A 54 -14.97 33.11 35.55
CA LEU A 54 -15.96 33.75 34.70
C LEU A 54 -16.50 34.99 35.42
N GLY A 55 -16.26 36.17 34.85
CA GLY A 55 -16.68 37.45 35.40
C GLY A 55 -18.19 37.60 35.45
N ALA A 56 -18.68 38.56 36.24
CA ALA A 56 -20.10 38.90 36.33
C ALA A 56 -20.67 39.23 34.94
N LYS A 57 -21.84 38.67 34.61
CA LYS A 57 -22.51 38.84 33.30
C LYS A 57 -21.66 38.47 32.07
N GLU A 58 -20.53 37.79 32.26
CA GLU A 58 -19.61 37.49 31.17
C GLU A 58 -20.10 36.31 30.32
N THR A 59 -19.89 36.41 29.01
CA THR A 59 -20.06 35.30 28.08
C THR A 59 -18.72 34.89 27.52
N VAL A 60 -18.43 33.59 27.58
CA VAL A 60 -17.21 32.99 27.05
C VAL A 60 -17.52 31.76 26.21
N THR A 61 -16.69 31.51 25.23
CA THR A 61 -16.65 30.28 24.46
C THR A 61 -15.37 29.55 24.83
N VAL A 62 -15.49 28.27 25.20
CA VAL A 62 -14.33 27.42 25.43
C VAL A 62 -14.17 26.57 24.17
N VAL A 63 -12.99 26.66 23.55
CA VAL A 63 -12.64 25.85 22.38
C VAL A 63 -11.63 24.82 22.85
N VAL A 64 -12.03 23.56 22.78
CA VAL A 64 -11.19 22.41 23.13
C VAL A 64 -10.85 21.70 21.82
N GLU A 65 -9.58 21.72 21.44
CA GLU A 65 -9.10 21.04 20.25
C GLU A 65 -8.25 19.83 20.67
N GLU A 66 -8.67 18.66 20.20
CA GLU A 66 -7.93 17.42 20.35
C GLU A 66 -7.22 17.08 19.04
N THR A 67 -5.89 17.02 19.09
CA THR A 67 -5.08 16.58 17.95
C THR A 67 -4.46 15.24 18.27
N LYS A 68 -4.62 14.26 17.38
CA LYS A 68 -3.91 12.98 17.46
C LYS A 68 -3.03 12.80 16.24
N VAL A 69 -1.73 12.62 16.47
CA VAL A 69 -0.81 12.18 15.41
C VAL A 69 -0.81 10.65 15.40
N GLU A 70 -1.40 10.06 14.36
CA GLU A 70 -1.32 8.62 14.12
C GLU A 70 -0.11 8.30 13.24
N ARG A 71 0.74 7.40 13.73
CA ARG A 71 1.85 6.87 12.95
C ARG A 71 1.55 5.42 12.58
N THR A 72 1.36 5.17 11.30
CA THR A 72 1.18 3.81 10.77
C THR A 72 2.41 3.41 9.97
N ARG A 73 2.86 2.17 10.15
CA ARG A 73 3.96 1.57 9.39
C ARG A 73 3.40 0.40 8.59
N PHE A 74 3.61 0.43 7.28
CA PHE A 74 3.33 -0.68 6.39
C PHE A 74 4.64 -1.16 5.78
N GLU A 75 4.91 -2.46 5.88
CA GLU A 75 6.08 -3.06 5.25
C GLU A 75 5.69 -3.50 3.83
N MET A 76 6.13 -2.71 2.85
CA MET A 76 5.88 -3.00 1.42
C MET A 76 6.80 -4.09 0.89
N LEU A 77 7.89 -4.36 1.61
CA LEU A 77 8.92 -5.32 1.24
C LEU A 77 9.00 -6.38 2.32
N SER A 78 8.69 -7.62 1.97
CA SER A 78 8.94 -8.78 2.83
C SER A 78 10.03 -9.63 2.19
N ASP A 79 11.08 -9.92 2.94
CA ASP A 79 12.08 -10.92 2.56
C ASP A 79 11.75 -12.22 3.29
N HIS A 80 11.21 -13.18 2.56
CA HIS A 80 11.02 -14.54 3.04
C HIS A 80 11.90 -15.46 2.20
N ASP A 81 12.87 -16.12 2.84
CA ASP A 81 13.77 -17.10 2.23
C ASP A 81 14.56 -16.57 1.02
N GLY A 82 14.97 -15.30 1.04
CA GLY A 82 15.69 -14.66 -0.07
C GLY A 82 14.80 -14.37 -1.28
N GLN A 83 13.50 -14.69 -1.21
CA GLN A 83 12.52 -14.29 -2.19
C GLN A 83 11.84 -12.99 -1.73
N PHE A 84 12.14 -11.95 -2.49
CA PHE A 84 11.59 -10.64 -2.28
C PHE A 84 10.12 -10.61 -2.76
N SER A 85 9.22 -10.53 -1.79
CA SER A 85 7.78 -10.35 -2.02
C SER A 85 7.45 -8.87 -1.83
N VAL A 86 6.89 -8.25 -2.88
CA VAL A 86 6.43 -6.86 -2.83
C VAL A 86 4.93 -6.85 -2.59
N VAL A 87 4.50 -6.34 -1.44
CA VAL A 87 3.09 -6.25 -1.05
C VAL A 87 2.44 -5.01 -1.68
N MET A 88 2.57 -4.86 -3.00
CA MET A 88 1.96 -3.73 -3.74
C MET A 88 0.44 -3.80 -3.76
N ASN A 89 -0.16 -4.98 -3.55
CA ASN A 89 -1.61 -5.13 -3.57
C ASN A 89 -2.31 -4.23 -2.55
N TRP A 90 -1.72 -4.09 -1.35
CA TRP A 90 -2.27 -3.17 -0.35
C TRP A 90 -2.20 -1.73 -0.84
N LEU A 91 -1.07 -1.31 -1.41
CA LEU A 91 -0.89 0.05 -1.92
C LEU A 91 -1.87 0.37 -3.07
N MET A 92 -2.02 -0.57 -4.01
CA MET A 92 -3.00 -0.44 -5.09
C MET A 92 -4.41 -0.29 -4.51
N GLN A 93 -4.84 -1.22 -3.65
CA GLN A 93 -6.22 -1.25 -3.14
C GLN A 93 -6.57 -0.10 -2.18
N ASN A 94 -5.60 0.41 -1.41
CA ASN A 94 -5.89 1.36 -0.34
C ASN A 94 -5.46 2.80 -0.65
N VAL A 95 -4.54 2.99 -1.59
CA VAL A 95 -4.01 4.32 -1.93
C VAL A 95 -4.35 4.72 -3.35
N ILE A 96 -4.12 3.84 -4.33
CA ILE A 96 -4.36 4.14 -5.74
C ILE A 96 -5.85 4.05 -6.08
N ASP A 97 -6.47 2.90 -5.80
CA ASP A 97 -7.85 2.59 -6.18
C ASP A 97 -8.88 3.40 -5.37
N THR A 98 -8.49 3.89 -4.20
CA THR A 98 -9.33 4.75 -3.35
C THR A 98 -9.42 6.19 -3.84
N ASN A 99 -8.66 6.56 -4.89
CA ASN A 99 -8.52 7.94 -5.38
C ASN A 99 -8.17 8.93 -4.25
N GLY A 100 -7.37 8.47 -3.27
CA GLY A 100 -6.94 9.30 -2.15
C GLY A 100 -5.95 10.41 -2.55
N PRO A 101 -5.54 11.27 -1.62
CA PRO A 101 -4.61 12.38 -1.90
C PRO A 101 -3.28 11.94 -2.52
N LEU A 102 -2.81 10.74 -2.14
CA LEU A 102 -1.59 10.14 -2.65
C LEU A 102 -1.77 9.39 -3.97
N SER A 103 -3.00 9.18 -4.45
CA SER A 103 -3.25 8.43 -5.68
C SER A 103 -2.55 9.04 -6.90
N ASN A 104 -2.37 10.36 -6.92
CA ASN A 104 -1.72 11.08 -8.01
C ASN A 104 -0.25 11.45 -7.72
N ASP A 105 0.33 10.93 -6.64
CA ASP A 105 1.73 11.21 -6.31
C ASP A 105 2.66 10.66 -7.42
N PRO A 106 3.51 11.50 -8.04
CA PRO A 106 4.36 11.06 -9.15
C PRO A 106 5.35 9.94 -8.79
N ALA A 107 5.89 9.95 -7.58
CA ALA A 107 6.84 8.94 -7.13
C ALA A 107 6.13 7.60 -6.89
N LEU A 108 4.92 7.65 -6.34
CA LEU A 108 4.07 6.48 -6.17
C LEU A 108 3.64 5.90 -7.52
N GLN A 109 3.22 6.75 -8.45
CA GLN A 109 2.84 6.35 -9.80
C GLN A 109 4.02 5.70 -10.55
N ALA A 110 5.24 6.22 -10.39
CA ALA A 110 6.43 5.59 -10.94
C ALA A 110 6.61 4.15 -10.41
N CYS A 111 6.42 3.92 -9.10
CA CYS A 111 6.46 2.58 -8.51
C CYS A 111 5.38 1.65 -9.09
N VAL A 112 4.17 2.16 -9.31
CA VAL A 112 3.06 1.41 -9.93
C VAL A 112 3.39 0.99 -11.35
N VAL A 113 3.96 1.89 -12.16
CA VAL A 113 4.39 1.59 -13.52
C VAL A 113 5.47 0.50 -13.54
N ILE A 114 6.47 0.58 -12.67
CA ILE A 114 7.53 -0.44 -12.56
C ILE A 114 6.92 -1.79 -12.15
N LYS A 115 6.00 -1.80 -11.18
CA LYS A 115 5.30 -3.02 -10.76
C LYS A 115 4.50 -3.65 -11.91
N LYS A 116 3.82 -2.84 -12.72
CA LYS A 116 3.08 -3.34 -13.89
C LYS A 116 4.02 -4.02 -14.91
N ARG A 117 5.17 -3.42 -15.19
CA ARG A 117 6.21 -4.02 -16.05
C ARG A 117 6.70 -5.37 -15.49
N LEU A 118 6.89 -5.44 -14.17
CA LEU A 118 7.26 -6.69 -13.50
C LEU A 118 6.16 -7.76 -13.67
N ASP A 119 4.89 -7.39 -13.50
CA ASP A 119 3.76 -8.30 -13.66
C ASP A 119 3.60 -8.82 -15.09
N GLU A 120 3.83 -7.97 -16.07
CA GLU A 120 3.87 -8.33 -17.49
C GLU A 120 4.96 -9.37 -17.75
N LYS A 121 6.18 -9.17 -17.23
CA LYS A 121 7.27 -10.15 -17.37
C LYS A 121 6.99 -11.47 -16.65
N GLN A 122 6.41 -11.43 -15.46
CA GLN A 122 5.97 -12.63 -14.75
C GLN A 122 4.83 -13.36 -15.49
N HIS A 123 3.99 -12.64 -16.23
CA HIS A 123 3.00 -13.25 -17.10
C HIS A 123 3.66 -13.94 -18.29
N GLU A 124 4.61 -13.29 -18.97
CA GLU A 124 5.39 -13.88 -20.08
C GLU A 124 6.10 -15.19 -19.66
N ILE A 125 6.72 -15.22 -18.47
CA ILE A 125 7.35 -16.43 -17.93
C ILE A 125 6.32 -17.56 -17.78
N ARG A 126 5.18 -17.29 -17.12
CA ARG A 126 4.11 -18.28 -16.95
C ARG A 126 3.54 -18.78 -18.28
N THR A 127 3.43 -17.91 -19.28
CA THR A 127 3.00 -18.31 -20.63
C THR A 127 4.04 -19.23 -21.29
N ALA A 128 5.33 -18.94 -21.14
CA ALA A 128 6.41 -19.78 -21.66
C ALA A 128 6.42 -21.17 -20.98
N GLU A 129 6.21 -21.23 -19.67
CA GLU A 129 6.07 -22.50 -18.92
C GLU A 129 4.85 -23.31 -19.36
N GLN A 130 3.71 -22.64 -19.60
CA GLN A 130 2.51 -23.29 -20.16
C GLN A 130 2.75 -23.83 -21.57
N ASP A 131 3.55 -23.13 -22.37
CA ASP A 131 3.95 -23.57 -23.70
C ASP A 131 4.81 -24.83 -23.65
N ILE A 132 5.77 -24.91 -22.73
CA ILE A 132 6.54 -26.15 -22.47
C ILE A 132 5.58 -27.30 -22.15
N ALA A 133 4.70 -27.12 -21.16
CA ALA A 133 3.76 -28.18 -20.75
C ALA A 133 2.83 -28.64 -21.90
N ARG A 134 2.48 -27.73 -22.82
CA ARG A 134 1.72 -28.06 -24.04
C ARG A 134 2.56 -28.86 -25.04
N LEU A 135 3.81 -28.47 -25.24
CA LEU A 135 4.75 -29.14 -26.16
C LEU A 135 5.12 -30.53 -25.65
N GLU A 136 5.35 -30.72 -24.36
CA GLU A 136 5.59 -32.04 -23.73
C GLU A 136 4.40 -33.00 -23.98
N LYS A 137 3.16 -32.52 -23.82
CA LYS A 137 1.96 -33.32 -24.16
C LYS A 137 1.87 -33.66 -25.64
N ARG A 138 2.40 -32.81 -26.54
CA ARG A 138 2.49 -33.14 -27.98
C ARG A 138 3.57 -34.19 -28.22
N GLN A 139 4.73 -34.02 -27.62
CA GLN A 139 5.86 -34.96 -27.69
C GLN A 139 5.45 -36.36 -27.26
N GLU A 140 4.74 -36.49 -26.14
CA GLU A 140 4.22 -37.76 -25.63
C GLU A 140 3.25 -38.43 -26.61
N ARG A 141 2.34 -37.66 -27.24
CA ARG A 141 1.43 -38.18 -28.27
C ARG A 141 2.18 -38.65 -29.51
N LEU A 142 3.19 -37.91 -29.95
CA LEU A 142 4.02 -38.29 -31.10
C LEU A 142 4.81 -39.58 -30.83
N ARG A 143 5.39 -39.71 -29.63
CA ARG A 143 6.09 -40.95 -29.20
C ARG A 143 5.17 -42.16 -29.25
N LYS A 144 3.95 -42.07 -28.70
CA LYS A 144 2.94 -43.14 -28.77
C LYS A 144 2.56 -43.51 -30.21
N ASN A 145 2.42 -42.52 -31.09
CA ASN A 145 2.10 -42.78 -32.49
C ASN A 145 3.26 -43.51 -33.20
N LEU A 146 4.51 -43.15 -32.89
CA LEU A 146 5.71 -43.79 -33.44
C LEU A 146 5.88 -45.24 -32.96
N GLU A 147 5.41 -45.60 -31.76
CA GLU A 147 5.43 -46.98 -31.26
C GLU A 147 4.54 -47.93 -32.07
N VAL A 148 3.43 -47.41 -32.61
CA VAL A 148 2.45 -48.20 -33.38
C VAL A 148 2.67 -48.06 -34.90
N GLY A 149 3.46 -47.07 -35.33
CA GLY A 149 3.70 -46.75 -36.74
C GLY A 149 4.70 -47.68 -37.45
N GLY A 150 4.41 -48.01 -38.71
CA GLY A 150 5.37 -48.68 -39.61
C GLY A 150 6.37 -47.73 -40.25
N GLN A 151 7.24 -48.23 -41.15
CA GLN A 151 8.12 -47.36 -41.96
C GLN A 151 7.34 -46.79 -43.15
N ASN A 152 6.74 -45.61 -42.96
CA ASN A 152 6.05 -44.88 -44.01
C ASN A 152 6.27 -43.36 -43.87
N GLU A 153 5.82 -42.61 -44.88
CA GLU A 153 5.97 -41.14 -44.95
C GLU A 153 5.36 -40.42 -43.72
N GLN A 154 4.31 -40.99 -43.13
CA GLN A 154 3.66 -40.41 -41.96
C GLN A 154 4.54 -40.52 -40.70
N THR A 155 5.23 -41.65 -40.52
CA THR A 155 6.20 -41.85 -39.43
C THR A 155 7.38 -40.88 -39.55
N ASP A 156 7.86 -40.60 -40.77
CA ASP A 156 8.94 -39.63 -40.98
C ASP A 156 8.50 -38.19 -40.65
N ARG A 157 7.26 -37.82 -40.99
CA ARG A 157 6.68 -36.53 -40.56
C ARG A 157 6.58 -36.43 -39.04
N TRP A 158 6.14 -37.49 -38.36
CA TRP A 158 6.08 -37.48 -36.89
C TRP A 158 7.46 -37.35 -36.23
N ARG A 159 8.51 -37.95 -36.82
CA ARG A 159 9.90 -37.75 -36.35
C ARG A 159 10.36 -36.31 -36.52
N ALA A 160 10.04 -35.69 -37.66
CA ALA A 160 10.36 -34.28 -37.91
C ALA A 160 9.64 -33.35 -36.91
N ASP A 161 8.33 -33.55 -36.71
CA ASP A 161 7.54 -32.81 -35.72
C ASP A 161 8.07 -32.98 -34.29
N LEU A 162 8.54 -34.19 -33.95
CA LEU A 162 9.12 -34.50 -32.65
C LEU A 162 10.42 -33.71 -32.44
N ALA A 163 11.31 -33.71 -33.43
CA ALA A 163 12.56 -32.95 -33.38
C ALA A 163 12.31 -31.43 -33.31
N GLU A 164 11.33 -30.91 -34.04
CA GLU A 164 10.94 -29.50 -33.95
C GLU A 164 10.41 -29.14 -32.55
N THR A 165 9.57 -30.01 -31.98
CA THR A 165 9.03 -29.84 -30.63
C THR A 165 10.13 -29.83 -29.58
N GLU A 166 11.09 -30.75 -29.67
CA GLU A 166 12.26 -30.83 -28.77
C GLU A 166 13.12 -29.56 -28.87
N ASN A 167 13.49 -29.16 -30.08
CA ASN A 167 14.25 -27.92 -30.30
C ASN A 167 13.54 -26.69 -29.71
N ARG A 168 12.20 -26.64 -29.83
CA ARG A 168 11.43 -25.52 -29.27
C ARG A 168 11.38 -25.54 -27.75
N ILE A 169 11.23 -26.71 -27.12
CA ILE A 169 11.32 -26.84 -25.65
C ILE A 169 12.68 -26.36 -25.18
N THR A 170 13.77 -26.88 -25.76
CA THR A 170 15.14 -26.47 -25.42
C THR A 170 15.35 -24.96 -25.58
N GLN A 171 14.85 -24.37 -26.67
CA GLN A 171 14.93 -22.92 -26.88
C GLN A 171 14.19 -22.13 -25.78
N ILE A 172 13.03 -22.62 -25.33
CA ILE A 172 12.28 -21.94 -24.27
C ILE A 172 13.00 -22.07 -22.93
N GLU A 173 13.46 -23.28 -22.58
CA GLU A 173 14.10 -23.60 -21.30
C GLU A 173 15.48 -22.96 -21.14
N GLU A 174 16.32 -23.03 -22.17
CA GLU A 174 17.73 -22.61 -22.07
C GLU A 174 17.94 -21.14 -22.41
N THR A 175 17.03 -20.54 -23.18
CA THR A 175 17.19 -19.15 -23.67
C THR A 175 16.07 -18.23 -23.22
N THR A 176 14.81 -18.61 -23.47
CA THR A 176 13.68 -17.69 -23.29
C THR A 176 13.38 -17.43 -21.82
N ILE A 177 13.13 -18.47 -21.03
CA ILE A 177 12.83 -18.33 -19.60
C ILE A 177 14.00 -17.70 -18.84
N PRO A 178 15.27 -18.11 -19.04
CA PRO A 178 16.41 -17.45 -18.40
C PRO A 178 16.53 -15.97 -18.73
N GLY A 179 16.33 -15.58 -20.01
CA GLY A 179 16.32 -14.17 -20.41
C GLY A 179 15.20 -13.37 -19.74
N LEU A 180 13.98 -13.91 -19.72
CA LEU A 180 12.84 -13.29 -19.05
C LEU A 180 13.06 -13.15 -17.53
N ASN A 181 13.68 -14.14 -16.89
CA ASN A 181 14.04 -14.08 -15.47
C ASN A 181 15.07 -12.98 -15.19
N GLN A 182 16.11 -12.83 -16.01
CA GLN A 182 17.08 -11.75 -15.88
C GLN A 182 16.43 -10.38 -16.01
N GLU A 183 15.53 -10.20 -16.98
CA GLU A 183 14.77 -8.96 -17.14
C GLU A 183 13.85 -8.69 -15.93
N ALA A 184 13.16 -9.71 -15.42
CA ALA A 184 12.31 -9.59 -14.25
C ALA A 184 13.12 -9.22 -12.99
N ASP A 185 14.31 -9.79 -12.82
CA ASP A 185 15.20 -9.47 -11.69
C ASP A 185 15.74 -8.04 -11.76
N ALA A 186 16.06 -7.55 -12.96
CA ALA A 186 16.44 -6.16 -13.18
C ALA A 186 15.30 -5.19 -12.82
N ILE A 187 14.07 -5.47 -13.28
CA ILE A 187 12.88 -4.66 -12.94
C ILE A 187 12.57 -4.75 -11.44
N ARG A 188 12.74 -5.91 -10.81
CA ARG A 188 12.57 -6.07 -9.36
C ARG A 188 13.55 -5.20 -8.58
N THR A 189 14.79 -5.10 -9.06
CA THR A 189 15.82 -4.23 -8.47
C THR A 189 15.46 -2.76 -8.65
N GLU A 190 14.97 -2.38 -9.84
CA GLU A 190 14.45 -1.04 -10.13
C GLU A 190 13.32 -0.67 -9.15
N LEU A 191 12.35 -1.56 -8.95
CA LEU A 191 11.23 -1.37 -8.02
C LEU A 191 11.70 -1.23 -6.57
N ARG A 192 12.64 -2.07 -6.14
CA ARG A 192 13.22 -2.02 -4.79
C ARG A 192 13.87 -0.67 -4.52
N ASN A 193 14.65 -0.18 -5.47
CA ASN A 193 15.33 1.11 -5.34
C ASN A 193 14.33 2.26 -5.30
N ALA A 194 13.31 2.24 -6.17
CA ALA A 194 12.25 3.25 -6.18
C ALA A 194 11.49 3.29 -4.85
N LEU A 195 11.10 2.14 -4.31
CA LEU A 195 10.42 2.03 -3.01
C LEU A 195 11.30 2.46 -1.84
N ALA A 196 12.61 2.18 -1.88
CA ALA A 196 13.54 2.60 -0.82
C ALA A 196 13.70 4.12 -0.74
N THR A 197 13.51 4.83 -1.86
CA THR A 197 13.59 6.29 -1.93
C THR A 197 12.24 6.99 -1.81
N LEU A 198 11.15 6.23 -1.74
CA LEU A 198 9.80 6.78 -1.70
C LEU A 198 9.56 7.50 -0.37
N ASN A 199 9.42 8.81 -0.44
CA ASN A 199 9.00 9.64 0.68
C ASN A 199 7.96 10.65 0.16
N THR A 200 6.75 10.59 0.70
CA THR A 200 5.62 11.39 0.22
C THR A 200 4.84 11.92 1.42
N ASP A 201 4.61 13.23 1.42
CA ASP A 201 3.78 13.91 2.41
C ASP A 201 2.43 14.27 1.77
N TRP A 202 1.35 14.12 2.53
CA TRP A 202 0.03 14.58 2.10
C TRP A 202 -0.72 15.20 3.26
N GLN A 203 -1.59 16.15 2.94
CA GLN A 203 -2.56 16.71 3.88
C GLN A 203 -3.95 16.23 3.49
N ALA A 204 -4.75 15.85 4.48
CA ALA A 204 -6.16 15.57 4.24
C ALA A 204 -6.84 16.85 3.75
N PRO A 205 -7.75 16.77 2.75
CA PRO A 205 -8.59 17.91 2.41
C PRO A 205 -9.42 18.30 3.64
N THR A 206 -9.30 19.56 4.04
CA THR A 206 -10.18 20.25 5.01
C THR A 206 -11.61 20.31 4.51
#